data_AF-D4LXT4-F1
#
_entry.id   AF-D4LXT4-F1
#
_cell.length_a   1.000
_cell.length_b   1.000
_cell.length_c   1.000
_cell.angle_alpha   90.00
_cell.angle_beta   90.00
_cell.angle_gamma   90.00
#
_symmetry.space_group_name_H-M   'P 1'
#
loop_
_entity.id
_entity.type
_entity.pdbx_description
1 polymer ?
#
loop_
_entity_poly.entity_id
_entity_poly.type
_entity_poly.pdbx_seq_one_letter_code
_entity_poly.pdbx_strand_id
1 'polypeptide(L)'
;MKITKGLLPFLLFILMSVTLLTGCSHVDKTDVEAVITNELDLLKNLDSDTTQKYVSYKELFPDTTEEIQLSNEVKEVFSLFFQDFDYKILDIDVDNDIKEASVSLRLSTLDAKTLAKDYAEASLEAAILKAAASDTQSTEETTDSLEERYLILDSLLKENKYETVTRDCTMTLQHNGSDHDEWEIQRSHSLENDLVGGLISYLSDNDILSPEETLTVYLNTLKSMDTRQMGDYLGIESLLNTSDSDKNSIASALVEQVHQNFDFKITDCDTQGYTATISTTITTFDSTAILNTFSQEQDTYLSSADAVIDGSEKRYQKSLEMLLKDIENNTATITSSAYFHLTNDGVSWKLDDSNTTIGNAIFGTLSSSPVSEDAQDTDSSENE
;
A
#
# COMPACT_ATOMS: atom_id res chain seq x y z
N MET A 1 -0.22 -7.19 -6.67
CA MET A 1 0.94 -6.27 -6.45
C MET A 1 2.21 -7.11 -6.52
N LYS A 2 3.13 -6.97 -7.50
CA LYS A 2 4.32 -7.87 -7.61
C LYS A 2 5.39 -7.55 -6.54
N ILE A 3 5.03 -7.68 -5.26
CA ILE A 3 5.85 -7.35 -4.08
C ILE A 3 7.19 -8.13 -4.09
N THR A 4 7.14 -9.36 -4.59
CA THR A 4 8.23 -10.34 -4.41
C THR A 4 9.38 -10.19 -5.40
N LYS A 5 9.15 -9.63 -6.60
CA LYS A 5 10.14 -9.71 -7.68
C LYS A 5 11.30 -8.72 -7.57
N GLY A 6 11.21 -7.71 -6.70
CA GLY A 6 12.25 -6.69 -6.55
C GLY A 6 12.80 -6.54 -5.14
N LEU A 7 12.03 -6.84 -4.09
CA LEU A 7 12.43 -6.54 -2.71
C LEU A 7 13.26 -7.64 -2.04
N LEU A 8 13.09 -8.89 -2.49
CA LEU A 8 13.54 -10.09 -1.79
C LEU A 8 14.91 -10.68 -2.22
N PRO A 9 15.34 -10.69 -3.51
CA PRO A 9 16.51 -11.47 -3.89
C PRO A 9 17.84 -10.93 -3.35
N PHE A 10 17.87 -9.74 -2.72
CA PHE A 10 19.11 -9.00 -2.51
C PHE A 10 19.40 -8.56 -1.06
N LEU A 11 18.52 -8.85 -0.10
CA LEU A 11 18.73 -8.50 1.33
C LEU A 11 19.90 -9.25 2.01
N LEU A 12 20.60 -10.15 1.31
CA LEU A 12 21.55 -11.10 1.89
C LEU A 12 22.83 -11.34 1.05
N PHE A 13 23.23 -10.40 0.20
CA PHE A 13 24.53 -10.47 -0.50
C PHE A 13 25.76 -10.30 0.43
N ILE A 14 25.54 -10.09 1.74
CA ILE A 14 26.57 -9.95 2.78
C ILE A 14 27.45 -11.20 2.93
N LEU A 15 26.95 -12.39 2.59
CA LEU A 15 27.67 -13.66 2.75
C LEU A 15 28.75 -13.95 1.68
N MET A 16 29.11 -12.99 0.82
CA MET A 16 29.83 -13.30 -0.43
C MET A 16 31.34 -13.03 -0.43
N SER A 17 32.03 -12.68 0.68
CA SER A 17 33.42 -12.21 0.52
C SER A 17 34.40 -12.32 1.70
N VAL A 18 34.29 -13.31 2.58
CA VAL A 18 35.37 -13.59 3.55
C VAL A 18 36.02 -14.95 3.31
N THR A 19 36.76 -15.07 2.19
CA THR A 19 37.83 -16.09 2.09
C THR A 19 38.97 -15.67 3.01
N LEU A 20 38.95 -16.14 4.26
CA LEU A 20 40.09 -16.01 5.17
C LEU A 20 40.86 -17.32 5.21
N LEU A 21 42.06 -17.23 4.65
CA LEU A 21 43.21 -18.11 4.78
C LEU A 21 43.50 -18.42 6.27
N THR A 22 42.74 -19.33 6.87
CA THR A 22 43.13 -19.98 8.11
C THR A 22 44.10 -21.08 7.72
N GLY A 23 45.38 -20.72 7.68
CA GLY A 23 46.45 -21.67 7.44
C GLY A 23 46.55 -22.69 8.58
N CYS A 24 45.82 -23.80 8.48
CA CYS A 24 46.18 -25.15 8.88
C CYS A 24 45.10 -26.11 8.34
N SER A 25 45.51 -27.12 7.57
CA SER A 25 44.69 -28.08 6.84
C SER A 25 43.92 -29.07 7.74
N HIS A 26 43.07 -28.56 8.62
CA HIS A 26 42.16 -29.36 9.45
C HIS A 26 40.74 -29.29 8.86
N VAL A 27 40.06 -30.43 8.87
CA VAL A 27 38.66 -30.59 8.41
C VAL A 27 37.84 -30.88 9.66
N ASP A 28 37.94 -30.00 10.67
CA ASP A 28 37.36 -30.23 11.99
C ASP A 28 36.24 -29.24 12.29
N LYS A 29 35.38 -29.59 13.26
CA LYS A 29 34.21 -28.80 13.71
C LYS A 29 34.54 -27.33 14.03
N THR A 30 35.75 -27.06 14.53
CA THR A 30 36.21 -25.71 14.87
C THR A 30 36.36 -24.81 13.64
N ASP A 31 36.75 -25.37 12.50
CA ASP A 31 36.95 -24.59 11.26
C ASP A 31 35.59 -24.18 10.68
N VAL A 32 34.61 -25.08 10.74
CA VAL A 32 33.21 -24.80 10.40
C VAL A 32 32.61 -23.73 11.32
N GLU A 33 32.83 -23.82 12.63
CA GLU A 33 32.40 -22.82 13.61
C GLU A 33 32.97 -21.43 13.30
N ALA A 34 34.27 -21.36 12.98
CA ALA A 34 34.93 -20.09 12.64
C ALA A 34 34.33 -19.43 11.39
N VAL A 35 34.00 -20.20 10.34
CA VAL A 35 33.34 -19.66 9.14
C VAL A 35 31.96 -19.10 9.48
N ILE A 36 31.14 -19.85 10.23
CA ILE A 36 29.81 -19.38 10.64
C ILE A 36 29.93 -18.09 11.45
N THR A 37 30.85 -18.04 12.43
CA THR A 37 31.02 -16.87 13.27
C THR A 37 31.46 -15.66 12.48
N ASN A 38 32.45 -15.80 11.58
CA ASN A 38 32.91 -14.69 10.76
C ASN A 38 31.82 -14.14 9.84
N GLU A 39 30.97 -15.00 9.29
CA GLU A 39 29.92 -14.60 8.34
C GLU A 39 28.67 -14.03 9.05
N LEU A 40 28.16 -14.72 10.08
CA LEU A 40 26.95 -14.28 10.78
C LEU A 40 27.19 -13.12 11.75
N ASP A 41 28.42 -12.94 12.25
CA ASP A 41 28.75 -11.75 13.05
C ASP A 41 28.82 -10.47 12.19
N LEU A 42 28.87 -10.55 10.85
CA LEU A 42 28.72 -9.37 9.97
C LEU A 42 27.29 -8.84 9.95
N LEU A 43 26.31 -9.72 10.15
CA LEU A 43 24.92 -9.34 10.31
C LEU A 43 24.68 -8.70 11.69
N LYS A 44 25.49 -9.08 12.69
CA LYS A 44 25.55 -8.38 13.97
C LYS A 44 26.29 -7.06 13.78
N ASN A 45 25.71 -5.95 14.23
CA ASN A 45 26.32 -4.62 14.06
C ASN A 45 26.43 -4.18 12.58
N LEU A 46 25.51 -4.62 11.73
CA LEU A 46 25.43 -4.15 10.36
C LEU A 46 25.15 -2.63 10.35
N ASP A 47 26.21 -1.84 10.22
CA ASP A 47 26.12 -0.38 10.09
C ASP A 47 26.00 0.02 8.61
N SER A 48 25.57 1.26 8.37
CA SER A 48 25.38 1.82 7.02
C SER A 48 26.65 1.74 6.14
N ASP A 49 27.85 1.86 6.72
CA ASP A 49 29.12 1.81 5.98
C ASP A 49 29.49 0.38 5.57
N THR A 50 29.09 -0.60 6.39
CA THR A 50 29.24 -2.02 6.15
C THR A 50 28.23 -2.48 5.11
N THR A 51 26.95 -2.09 5.24
CA THR A 51 25.89 -2.36 4.26
C THR A 51 26.29 -1.98 2.84
N GLN A 52 26.87 -0.79 2.63
CA GLN A 52 27.25 -0.31 1.28
C GLN A 52 28.35 -1.16 0.60
N LYS A 53 29.15 -1.90 1.37
CA LYS A 53 30.20 -2.79 0.83
C LYS A 53 29.64 -4.10 0.29
N TYR A 54 28.49 -4.51 0.81
CA TYR A 54 27.88 -5.81 0.52
C TYR A 54 26.60 -5.71 -0.30
N VAL A 55 26.00 -4.51 -0.35
CA VAL A 55 24.79 -4.22 -1.09
C VAL A 55 25.10 -3.03 -2.00
N SER A 56 25.38 -3.31 -3.26
CA SER A 56 25.57 -2.28 -4.28
C SER A 56 24.22 -1.78 -4.83
N TYR A 57 24.20 -0.54 -5.33
CA TYR A 57 23.02 0.00 -5.99
C TYR A 57 22.63 -0.82 -7.22
N LYS A 58 23.60 -1.34 -7.97
CA LYS A 58 23.32 -2.19 -9.13
C LYS A 58 22.72 -3.54 -8.74
N GLU A 59 23.05 -4.08 -7.57
CA GLU A 59 22.43 -5.30 -7.05
C GLU A 59 20.98 -5.05 -6.64
N LEU A 60 20.71 -3.91 -5.98
CA LEU A 60 19.34 -3.53 -5.66
C LEU A 60 18.54 -3.17 -6.92
N PHE A 61 19.13 -2.45 -7.86
CA PHE A 61 18.49 -1.91 -9.05
C PHE A 61 19.15 -2.45 -10.33
N PRO A 62 18.97 -3.74 -10.68
CA PRO A 62 19.71 -4.40 -11.76
C PRO A 62 19.44 -3.83 -13.15
N ASP A 63 18.31 -3.15 -13.33
CA ASP A 63 17.92 -2.50 -14.58
C ASP A 63 18.59 -1.12 -14.76
N THR A 64 19.38 -0.66 -13.79
CA THR A 64 20.05 0.65 -13.86
C THR A 64 21.41 0.57 -14.54
N THR A 65 21.70 1.54 -15.40
CA THR A 65 22.97 1.65 -16.11
C THR A 65 24.01 2.48 -15.35
N GLU A 66 23.60 3.14 -14.27
CA GLU A 66 24.43 4.01 -13.44
C GLU A 66 24.59 3.40 -12.04
N GLU A 67 25.83 3.29 -11.57
CA GLU A 67 26.14 2.92 -10.20
C GLU A 67 26.17 4.20 -9.37
N ILE A 68 25.07 4.51 -8.68
CA ILE A 68 24.95 5.64 -7.77
C ILE A 68 25.10 5.11 -6.34
N GLN A 69 25.44 5.97 -5.38
CA GLN A 69 25.39 5.59 -3.97
C GLN A 69 23.94 5.35 -3.53
N LEU A 70 23.73 4.38 -2.64
CA LEU A 70 22.43 4.22 -1.99
C LEU A 70 22.07 5.49 -1.21
N SER A 71 20.78 5.83 -1.20
CA SER A 71 20.27 6.87 -0.31
C SER A 71 20.49 6.46 1.15
N ASN A 72 20.53 7.43 2.07
CA ASN A 72 20.80 7.13 3.47
C ASN A 72 19.66 6.30 4.08
N GLU A 73 18.43 6.58 3.65
CA GLU A 73 17.20 5.89 3.99
C GLU A 73 17.31 4.40 3.63
N VAL A 74 17.72 4.08 2.40
CA VAL A 74 17.88 2.67 1.98
C VAL A 74 18.96 1.95 2.77
N LYS A 75 20.09 2.61 3.11
CA LYS A 75 21.14 1.99 3.94
C LYS A 75 20.67 1.73 5.37
N GLU A 76 19.86 2.63 5.90
CA GLU A 76 19.38 2.58 7.27
C GLU A 76 18.41 1.39 7.47
N VAL A 77 17.61 1.05 6.45
CA VAL A 77 16.72 -0.14 6.48
C VAL A 77 17.45 -1.40 6.92
N PHE A 78 18.64 -1.68 6.35
CA PHE A 78 19.41 -2.87 6.70
C PHE A 78 19.90 -2.83 8.15
N SER A 79 20.35 -1.65 8.60
CA SER A 79 20.83 -1.48 9.99
C SER A 79 19.70 -1.68 10.99
N LEU A 80 18.51 -1.13 10.70
CA LEU A 80 17.33 -1.27 11.54
C LEU A 80 16.80 -2.71 11.53
N PHE A 81 16.77 -3.36 10.36
CA PHE A 81 16.26 -4.71 10.22
C PHE A 81 17.09 -5.75 11.00
N PHE A 82 18.42 -5.62 11.00
CA PHE A 82 19.33 -6.51 11.70
C PHE A 82 19.75 -6.01 13.09
N GLN A 83 19.15 -4.94 13.61
CA GLN A 83 19.55 -4.29 14.86
C GLN A 83 19.62 -5.26 16.05
N ASP A 84 18.63 -6.14 16.17
CA ASP A 84 18.51 -7.16 17.24
C ASP A 84 18.82 -8.58 16.73
N PHE A 85 19.53 -8.71 15.61
CA PHE A 85 19.90 -10.02 15.06
C PHE A 85 20.89 -10.75 15.99
N ASP A 86 20.60 -12.00 16.29
CA ASP A 86 21.52 -12.89 16.98
C ASP A 86 21.36 -14.34 16.49
N TYR A 87 22.32 -15.19 16.81
CA TYR A 87 22.26 -16.60 16.51
C TYR A 87 23.00 -17.43 17.56
N LYS A 88 22.61 -18.70 17.65
CA LYS A 88 23.28 -19.71 18.47
C LYS A 88 23.52 -20.97 17.65
N ILE A 89 24.76 -21.42 17.57
CA ILE A 89 25.09 -22.74 17.04
C ILE A 89 24.61 -23.79 18.04
N LEU A 90 23.72 -24.68 17.59
CA LEU A 90 23.16 -25.77 18.38
C LEU A 90 23.98 -27.05 18.19
N ASP A 91 24.29 -27.38 16.94
CA ASP A 91 25.10 -28.53 16.58
C ASP A 91 25.83 -28.32 15.26
N ILE A 92 26.94 -29.04 15.09
CA ILE A 92 27.72 -29.12 13.86
C ILE A 92 28.08 -30.59 13.69
N ASP A 93 27.66 -31.14 12.56
CA ASP A 93 27.97 -32.49 12.08
C ASP A 93 28.84 -32.38 10.84
N VAL A 94 30.02 -33.01 10.86
CA VAL A 94 31.00 -32.93 9.77
C VAL A 94 31.14 -34.31 9.14
N ASP A 95 30.77 -34.42 7.87
CA ASP A 95 30.99 -35.60 7.06
C ASP A 95 32.28 -35.43 6.24
N ASN A 96 33.34 -36.07 6.75
CA ASN A 96 34.66 -36.06 6.13
C ASN A 96 34.73 -36.86 4.82
N ASP A 97 33.81 -37.80 4.59
CA ASP A 97 33.81 -38.64 3.40
C ASP A 97 33.30 -37.84 2.19
N ILE A 98 32.25 -37.04 2.38
CA ILE A 98 31.69 -36.16 1.34
C ILE A 98 32.14 -34.70 1.45
N LYS A 99 32.98 -34.38 2.44
CA LYS A 99 33.54 -33.04 2.69
C LYS A 99 32.46 -31.97 2.90
N GLU A 100 31.38 -32.34 3.59
CA GLU A 100 30.22 -31.49 3.87
C GLU A 100 30.05 -31.34 5.39
N ALA A 101 29.52 -30.20 5.83
CA ALA A 101 29.11 -30.02 7.22
C ALA A 101 27.66 -29.55 7.27
N SER A 102 26.87 -30.16 8.15
CA SER A 102 25.51 -29.74 8.47
C SER A 102 25.49 -29.07 9.83
N VAL A 103 24.91 -27.88 9.88
CA VAL A 103 24.93 -27.01 11.05
C VAL A 103 23.49 -26.71 11.44
N SER A 104 23.15 -26.99 12.69
CA SER A 104 21.88 -26.58 13.28
C SER A 104 22.08 -25.27 14.03
N LEU A 105 21.31 -24.24 13.67
CA LEU A 105 21.35 -22.91 14.26
C LEU A 105 20.00 -22.59 14.92
N ARG A 106 20.04 -21.74 15.94
CA ARG A 106 18.88 -20.97 16.40
C ARG A 106 19.13 -19.52 16.08
N LEU A 107 18.33 -18.96 15.19
CA LEU A 107 18.36 -17.54 14.82
C LEU A 107 17.39 -16.76 15.71
N SER A 108 17.77 -15.55 16.07
CA SER A 108 16.93 -14.51 16.68
C SER A 108 16.84 -13.37 15.67
N THR A 109 15.66 -13.11 15.12
CA THR A 109 15.46 -12.02 14.15
C THR A 109 14.28 -11.16 14.56
N LEU A 110 14.14 -9.99 13.94
CA LEU A 110 12.89 -9.24 13.91
C LEU A 110 11.71 -10.12 13.50
N ASP A 111 10.52 -9.87 14.07
CA ASP A 111 9.25 -10.51 13.69
C ASP A 111 8.85 -10.12 12.26
N ALA A 112 9.43 -10.83 11.31
CA ALA A 112 9.23 -10.61 9.89
C ALA A 112 7.79 -10.86 9.44
N LYS A 113 6.99 -11.61 10.20
CA LYS A 113 5.57 -11.82 9.84
C LYS A 113 4.77 -10.55 10.09
N THR A 114 4.95 -9.95 11.26
CA THR A 114 4.30 -8.69 11.60
C THR A 114 4.75 -7.58 10.66
N LEU A 115 6.06 -7.44 10.43
CA LEU A 115 6.59 -6.46 9.46
C LEU A 115 6.05 -6.69 8.03
N ALA A 116 5.95 -7.95 7.56
CA ALA A 116 5.40 -8.23 6.23
C ALA A 116 3.94 -7.78 6.10
N LYS A 117 3.15 -7.95 7.16
CA LYS A 117 1.76 -7.51 7.21
C LYS A 117 1.68 -5.98 7.18
N ASP A 118 2.41 -5.30 8.08
CA ASP A 118 2.43 -3.84 8.14
C ASP A 118 2.91 -3.23 6.82
N TYR A 119 3.91 -3.86 6.19
CA TYR A 119 4.37 -3.50 4.85
C TYR A 119 3.27 -3.66 3.79
N ALA A 120 2.51 -4.75 3.81
CA ALA A 120 1.41 -4.97 2.86
C ALA A 120 0.31 -3.91 3.03
N GLU A 121 -0.02 -3.53 4.27
CA GLU A 121 -1.00 -2.47 4.57
C GLU A 121 -0.49 -1.10 4.07
N ALA A 122 0.72 -0.69 4.47
CA ALA A 122 1.30 0.59 4.09
C ALA A 122 1.51 0.71 2.57
N SER A 123 1.90 -0.38 1.91
CA SER A 123 2.07 -0.38 0.47
C SER A 123 0.75 -0.36 -0.30
N LEU A 124 -0.34 -0.91 0.26
CA LEU A 124 -1.68 -0.78 -0.31
C LEU A 124 -2.21 0.65 -0.14
N GLU A 125 -2.04 1.24 1.04
CA GLU A 125 -2.38 2.65 1.31
C GLU A 125 -1.66 3.59 0.33
N ALA A 126 -0.35 3.43 0.16
CA ALA A 126 0.44 4.24 -0.77
C ALA A 126 -0.06 4.10 -2.22
N ALA A 127 -0.46 2.89 -2.64
CA ALA A 127 -1.01 2.65 -3.96
C ALA A 127 -2.38 3.35 -4.16
N ILE A 128 -3.24 3.35 -3.15
CA ILE A 128 -4.54 4.03 -3.19
C ILE A 128 -4.35 5.56 -3.27
N LEU A 129 -3.47 6.13 -2.43
CA LEU A 129 -3.16 7.55 -2.45
C LEU A 129 -2.55 8.00 -3.78
N LYS A 130 -1.65 7.18 -4.36
CA LYS A 130 -1.07 7.45 -5.68
C LYS A 130 -2.14 7.44 -6.78
N ALA A 131 -3.06 6.47 -6.75
CA ALA A 131 -4.17 6.41 -7.70
C ALA A 131 -5.13 7.61 -7.56
N ALA A 132 -5.38 8.08 -6.34
CA ALA A 132 -6.17 9.28 -6.08
C ALA A 132 -5.52 10.56 -6.59
N ALA A 133 -4.17 10.65 -6.59
CA ALA A 133 -3.44 11.83 -7.01
C ALA A 133 -3.19 11.94 -8.52
N SER A 134 -3.44 10.88 -9.30
CA SER A 134 -3.17 10.87 -10.74
C SER A 134 -4.42 11.23 -11.57
N ASP A 135 -4.34 12.26 -12.42
CA ASP A 135 -5.32 12.61 -13.46
C ASP A 135 -5.58 11.49 -14.50
N THR A 136 -4.85 10.38 -14.41
CA THR A 136 -4.92 9.27 -15.35
C THR A 136 -5.69 8.10 -14.77
N GLN A 137 -6.74 7.71 -15.49
CA GLN A 137 -7.64 6.56 -15.30
C GLN A 137 -6.92 5.20 -15.47
N SER A 138 -5.69 5.07 -14.99
CA SER A 138 -4.91 3.84 -14.97
C SER A 138 -4.95 3.27 -13.56
N THR A 139 -5.95 2.41 -13.35
CA THR A 139 -6.00 1.47 -12.23
C THR A 139 -4.70 0.66 -12.21
N GLU A 140 -4.00 0.70 -11.09
CA GLU A 140 -2.86 -0.16 -10.74
C GLU A 140 -1.52 0.11 -11.46
N GLU A 141 -1.00 1.34 -11.43
CA GLU A 141 0.46 1.52 -11.42
C GLU A 141 0.94 1.67 -9.98
N THR A 142 1.37 0.52 -9.47
CA THR A 142 1.92 0.23 -8.15
C THR A 142 3.01 1.23 -7.72
N THR A 143 3.48 1.17 -6.49
CA THR A 143 4.76 1.79 -6.12
C THR A 143 5.87 1.26 -7.06
N ASP A 144 6.17 1.97 -8.15
CA ASP A 144 6.82 1.39 -9.33
C ASP A 144 8.33 1.27 -9.15
N SER A 145 8.91 2.11 -8.30
CA SER A 145 10.33 2.02 -7.99
C SER A 145 10.57 1.07 -6.82
N LEU A 146 11.67 0.32 -6.89
CA LEU A 146 12.15 -0.44 -5.73
C LEU A 146 12.54 0.49 -4.57
N GLU A 147 12.91 1.72 -4.86
CA GLU A 147 13.28 2.72 -3.86
C GLU A 147 12.09 3.10 -2.98
N GLU A 148 10.91 3.36 -3.57
CA GLU A 148 9.66 3.58 -2.82
C GLU A 148 9.37 2.44 -1.84
N ARG A 149 9.65 1.20 -2.25
CA ARG A 149 9.43 0.05 -1.37
C ARG A 149 10.38 0.03 -0.18
N TYR A 150 11.64 0.43 -0.36
CA TYR A 150 12.58 0.59 0.76
C TYR A 150 12.23 1.78 1.65
N LEU A 151 11.67 2.87 1.10
CA LEU A 151 11.20 4.00 1.91
C LEU A 151 10.04 3.60 2.83
N ILE A 152 9.11 2.76 2.36
CA ILE A 152 8.04 2.20 3.23
C ILE A 152 8.65 1.38 4.37
N LEU A 153 9.64 0.53 4.07
CA LEU A 153 10.32 -0.26 5.12
C LEU A 153 11.07 0.63 6.10
N ASP A 154 11.74 1.69 5.62
CA ASP A 154 12.45 2.64 6.47
C ASP A 154 11.50 3.32 7.45
N SER A 155 10.37 3.85 6.97
CA SER A 155 9.32 4.42 7.81
C SER A 155 8.80 3.42 8.84
N LEU A 156 8.44 2.21 8.40
CA LEU A 156 7.89 1.18 9.28
C LEU A 156 8.87 0.76 10.38
N LEU A 157 10.15 0.60 10.05
CA LEU A 157 11.20 0.20 11.01
C LEU A 157 11.58 1.34 11.97
N LYS A 158 11.40 2.61 11.59
CA LYS A 158 11.63 3.77 12.47
C LYS A 158 10.46 4.03 13.41
N GLU A 159 9.24 3.88 12.91
CA GLU A 159 8.02 4.25 13.63
C GLU A 159 7.55 3.15 14.56
N ASN A 160 7.81 1.89 14.22
CA ASN A 160 7.35 0.72 14.97
C ASN A 160 8.50 -0.03 15.63
N LYS A 161 8.19 -0.60 16.80
CA LYS A 161 9.09 -1.55 17.47
C LYS A 161 8.57 -2.96 17.26
N TYR A 162 9.32 -3.75 16.51
CA TYR A 162 9.03 -5.16 16.30
C TYR A 162 9.70 -6.02 17.37
N GLU A 163 9.03 -7.09 17.77
CA GLU A 163 9.59 -8.06 18.71
C GLU A 163 10.64 -8.94 18.04
N THR A 164 11.54 -9.52 18.85
CA THR A 164 12.49 -10.53 18.39
C THR A 164 11.88 -11.92 18.51
N VAL A 165 11.94 -12.70 17.43
CA VAL A 165 11.43 -14.07 17.36
C VAL A 165 12.58 -15.04 17.09
N THR A 166 12.59 -16.17 17.79
CA THR A 166 13.59 -17.22 17.60
C THR A 166 13.08 -18.34 16.69
N ARG A 167 13.91 -18.83 15.77
CA ARG A 167 13.62 -20.01 14.93
C ARG A 167 14.86 -20.89 14.77
N ASP A 168 14.64 -22.19 14.67
CA ASP A 168 15.72 -23.14 14.37
C ASP A 168 15.84 -23.29 12.85
N CYS A 169 17.06 -23.31 12.31
CA CYS A 169 17.33 -23.53 10.89
C CYS A 169 18.56 -24.43 10.68
N THR A 170 18.74 -24.88 9.44
CA THR A 170 19.89 -25.69 9.04
C THR A 170 20.68 -24.96 7.97
N MET A 171 22.01 -24.97 8.13
CA MET A 171 22.98 -24.44 7.19
C MET A 171 23.92 -25.57 6.76
N THR A 172 24.26 -25.61 5.48
CA THR A 172 25.23 -26.56 4.94
C THR A 172 26.51 -25.81 4.55
N LEU A 173 27.67 -26.40 4.82
CA LEU A 173 28.96 -25.93 4.31
C LEU A 173 29.60 -27.03 3.47
N GLN A 174 30.34 -26.63 2.43
CA GLN A 174 31.14 -27.53 1.59
C GLN A 174 32.61 -27.14 1.69
N HIS A 175 33.49 -28.13 1.78
CA HIS A 175 34.93 -27.90 1.76
C HIS A 175 35.50 -27.99 0.33
N ASN A 176 35.98 -26.86 -0.20
CA ASN A 176 36.46 -26.72 -1.59
C ASN A 176 37.95 -27.08 -1.73
N GLY A 177 38.27 -28.38 -1.72
CA GLY A 177 39.66 -28.86 -1.65
C GLY A 177 40.45 -28.83 -2.97
N SER A 178 40.80 -27.65 -3.50
CA SER A 178 41.72 -27.58 -4.65
C SER A 178 42.83 -26.53 -4.66
N ASP A 179 42.82 -25.48 -3.84
CA ASP A 179 43.98 -24.57 -3.69
C ASP A 179 43.95 -23.72 -2.40
N HIS A 180 42.77 -23.56 -1.80
CA HIS A 180 42.55 -22.98 -0.47
C HIS A 180 41.66 -23.95 0.32
N ASP A 181 42.17 -24.57 1.39
CA ASP A 181 41.40 -25.48 2.27
C ASP A 181 40.38 -24.68 3.09
N GLU A 182 39.30 -24.22 2.45
CA GLU A 182 38.31 -23.33 3.06
C GLU A 182 36.91 -23.95 2.97
N TRP A 183 36.23 -23.98 4.12
CA TRP A 183 34.81 -24.28 4.23
C TRP A 183 33.99 -23.10 3.70
N GLU A 184 33.00 -23.37 2.86
CA GLU A 184 32.13 -22.34 2.28
C GLU A 184 30.66 -22.64 2.58
N ILE A 185 29.93 -21.63 3.06
CA ILE A 185 28.48 -21.72 3.28
C ILE A 185 27.76 -21.94 1.94
N GLN A 186 27.01 -23.03 1.86
CA GLN A 186 26.16 -23.33 0.72
C GLN A 186 24.90 -22.48 0.78
N ARG A 187 24.83 -21.51 -0.13
CA ARG A 187 23.65 -20.65 -0.28
C ARG A 187 22.45 -21.47 -0.74
N SER A 188 21.31 -21.24 -0.10
CA SER A 188 20.03 -21.77 -0.53
C SER A 188 18.92 -20.78 -0.20
N HIS A 189 17.82 -20.81 -0.97
CA HIS A 189 16.67 -19.95 -0.70
C HIS A 189 16.07 -20.16 0.70
N SER A 190 16.16 -21.38 1.24
CA SER A 190 15.70 -21.67 2.60
C SER A 190 16.55 -20.91 3.62
N LEU A 191 17.88 -21.04 3.53
CA LEU A 191 18.80 -20.35 4.43
C LEU A 191 18.66 -18.84 4.33
N GLU A 192 18.55 -18.30 3.11
CA GLU A 192 18.33 -16.88 2.89
C GLU A 192 17.03 -16.40 3.56
N ASN A 193 15.93 -17.14 3.36
CA ASN A 193 14.66 -16.81 3.99
C ASN A 193 14.72 -16.91 5.53
N ASP A 194 15.42 -17.90 6.08
CA ASP A 194 15.57 -18.08 7.53
C ASP A 194 16.35 -16.91 8.17
N LEU A 195 17.39 -16.42 7.49
CA LEU A 195 18.22 -15.29 7.96
C LEU A 195 17.45 -13.97 8.02
N VAL A 196 16.48 -13.74 7.11
CA VAL A 196 15.52 -12.61 7.20
C VAL A 196 14.23 -12.98 7.93
N GLY A 197 14.25 -14.06 8.70
CA GLY A 197 13.18 -14.45 9.59
C GLY A 197 11.88 -14.90 8.95
N GLY A 198 11.91 -15.29 7.69
CA GLY A 198 10.76 -15.71 6.91
C GLY A 198 10.17 -14.62 6.00
N LEU A 199 10.75 -13.41 5.99
CA LEU A 199 10.21 -12.25 5.26
C LEU A 199 9.94 -12.57 3.78
N ILE A 200 10.83 -13.34 3.13
CA ILE A 200 10.70 -13.71 1.71
C ILE A 200 9.41 -14.51 1.49
N SER A 201 9.11 -15.44 2.40
CA SER A 201 7.90 -16.25 2.33
C SER A 201 6.66 -15.43 2.65
N TYR A 202 6.69 -14.60 3.69
CA TYR A 202 5.53 -13.80 4.10
C TYR A 202 5.13 -12.75 3.07
N LEU A 203 6.09 -12.06 2.44
CA LEU A 203 5.81 -11.11 1.37
C LEU A 203 5.35 -11.79 0.06
N SER A 204 5.52 -13.11 -0.04
CA SER A 204 5.01 -13.92 -1.15
C SER A 204 3.65 -14.55 -0.85
N ASP A 205 3.17 -14.43 0.38
CA ASP A 205 1.86 -14.93 0.79
C ASP A 205 0.77 -14.03 0.19
N ASN A 206 -0.01 -14.59 -0.73
CA ASN A 206 -1.07 -13.85 -1.40
C ASN A 206 -2.29 -13.58 -0.50
N ASP A 207 -2.33 -14.20 0.67
CA ASP A 207 -3.33 -14.01 1.72
C ASP A 207 -2.72 -13.32 2.95
N ILE A 208 -1.57 -12.64 2.81
CA ILE A 208 -0.94 -11.87 3.90
C ILE A 208 -1.92 -10.84 4.50
N LEU A 209 -2.77 -10.26 3.64
CA LEU A 209 -3.98 -9.55 4.04
C LEU A 209 -5.18 -10.39 3.59
N SER A 210 -6.11 -10.61 4.51
CA SER A 210 -7.42 -11.18 4.18
C SER A 210 -8.27 -10.20 3.34
N PRO A 211 -9.39 -10.65 2.73
CA PRO A 211 -10.32 -9.75 2.05
C PRO A 211 -10.82 -8.60 2.95
N GLU A 212 -11.17 -8.91 4.21
CA GLU A 212 -11.66 -7.92 5.17
C GLU A 212 -10.59 -6.88 5.51
N GLU A 213 -9.35 -7.32 5.75
CA GLU A 213 -8.22 -6.41 6.02
C GLU A 213 -7.92 -5.54 4.80
N THR A 214 -7.95 -6.12 3.59
CA THR A 214 -7.74 -5.39 2.34
C THR A 214 -8.79 -4.29 2.16
N LEU A 215 -10.09 -4.59 2.34
CA LEU A 215 -11.14 -3.58 2.25
C LEU A 215 -11.03 -2.56 3.39
N THR A 216 -10.64 -2.99 4.59
CA THR A 216 -10.47 -2.10 5.74
C THR A 216 -9.37 -1.07 5.48
N VAL A 217 -8.20 -1.49 4.99
CA VAL A 217 -7.15 -0.56 4.55
C VAL A 217 -7.71 0.39 3.50
N TYR A 218 -8.38 -0.13 2.48
CA TYR A 218 -8.95 0.70 1.41
C TYR A 218 -9.87 1.81 1.92
N LEU A 219 -10.89 1.45 2.72
CA LEU A 219 -11.88 2.41 3.22
C LEU A 219 -11.29 3.34 4.30
N ASN A 220 -10.33 2.87 5.10
CA ASN A 220 -9.60 3.73 6.03
C ASN A 220 -8.74 4.76 5.29
N THR A 221 -8.06 4.37 4.20
CA THR A 221 -7.29 5.30 3.37
C THR A 221 -8.20 6.38 2.77
N LEU A 222 -9.38 6.02 2.26
CA LEU A 222 -10.36 7.02 1.82
C LEU A 222 -10.76 7.95 2.96
N LYS A 223 -11.03 7.41 4.15
CA LYS A 223 -11.42 8.20 5.32
C LYS A 223 -10.31 9.15 5.82
N SER A 224 -9.04 8.82 5.60
CA SER A 224 -7.89 9.65 6.01
C SER A 224 -7.44 10.66 4.97
N MET A 225 -7.95 10.59 3.74
CA MET A 225 -7.64 11.56 2.69
C MET A 225 -8.06 12.97 3.13
N ASP A 226 -7.23 13.96 2.83
CA ASP A 226 -7.68 15.35 2.93
C ASP A 226 -8.72 15.66 1.83
N THR A 227 -9.34 16.83 1.93
CA THR A 227 -10.41 17.25 1.00
C THR A 227 -9.92 17.37 -0.44
N ARG A 228 -8.65 17.69 -0.68
CA ARG A 228 -8.10 17.73 -2.04
C ARG A 228 -7.99 16.30 -2.59
N GLN A 229 -7.36 15.40 -1.85
CA GLN A 229 -7.18 14.00 -2.24
C GLN A 229 -8.51 13.30 -2.46
N MET A 230 -9.48 13.54 -1.57
CA MET A 230 -10.84 13.00 -1.70
C MET A 230 -11.55 13.55 -2.94
N GLY A 231 -11.39 14.85 -3.23
CA GLY A 231 -11.97 15.47 -4.42
C GLY A 231 -11.41 14.89 -5.72
N ASP A 232 -10.09 14.71 -5.78
CA ASP A 232 -9.39 14.10 -6.91
C ASP A 232 -9.84 12.63 -7.10
N TYR A 233 -9.90 11.84 -6.01
CA TYR A 233 -10.36 10.44 -6.04
C TYR A 233 -11.81 10.29 -6.54
N LEU A 234 -12.72 11.12 -6.03
CA LEU A 234 -14.14 11.06 -6.38
C LEU A 234 -14.40 11.62 -7.79
N GLY A 235 -13.46 12.36 -8.37
CA GLY A 235 -13.60 12.96 -9.70
C GLY A 235 -14.77 13.94 -9.82
N ILE A 236 -15.20 14.58 -8.72
CA ILE A 236 -16.41 15.42 -8.70
C ILE A 236 -16.29 16.61 -9.67
N GLU A 237 -15.09 17.17 -9.81
CA GLU A 237 -14.85 18.27 -10.76
C GLU A 237 -15.10 17.83 -12.21
N SER A 238 -14.75 16.59 -12.55
CA SER A 238 -15.05 15.99 -13.86
C SER A 238 -16.54 15.70 -14.04
N LEU A 239 -17.22 15.24 -12.98
CA LEU A 239 -18.68 14.99 -13.00
C LEU A 239 -19.49 16.27 -13.27
N LEU A 240 -19.03 17.42 -12.76
CA LEU A 240 -19.72 18.69 -12.96
C LEU A 240 -19.28 19.40 -14.25
N ASN A 241 -18.18 18.96 -14.88
CA ASN A 241 -17.66 19.42 -16.19
C ASN A 241 -17.59 20.95 -16.31
N THR A 242 -16.84 21.62 -15.43
CA THR A 242 -17.04 23.05 -15.22
C THR A 242 -15.77 23.90 -15.33
N SER A 243 -15.87 24.93 -16.19
CA SER A 243 -15.10 26.17 -16.09
C SER A 243 -15.83 27.22 -15.22
N ASP A 244 -16.88 26.82 -14.50
CA ASP A 244 -17.84 27.65 -13.79
C ASP A 244 -17.51 27.68 -12.28
N SER A 245 -17.26 28.87 -11.73
CA SER A 245 -16.89 29.03 -10.32
C SER A 245 -17.97 28.54 -9.35
N ASP A 246 -19.24 28.64 -9.72
CA ASP A 246 -20.37 28.29 -8.84
C ASP A 246 -20.51 26.77 -8.75
N LYS A 247 -20.39 26.08 -9.90
CA LYS A 247 -20.36 24.61 -9.92
C LYS A 247 -19.13 24.05 -9.20
N ASN A 248 -17.97 24.70 -9.30
CA ASN A 248 -16.77 24.29 -8.54
C ASN A 248 -16.96 24.45 -7.03
N SER A 249 -17.70 25.47 -6.60
CA SER A 249 -18.07 25.66 -5.19
C SER A 249 -18.99 24.54 -4.70
N ILE A 250 -19.97 24.13 -5.52
CA ILE A 250 -20.84 22.98 -5.24
C ILE A 250 -20.02 21.68 -5.16
N ALA A 251 -19.08 21.48 -6.10
CA ALA A 251 -18.17 20.33 -6.09
C ALA A 251 -17.43 20.25 -4.75
N SER A 252 -16.81 21.36 -4.35
CA SER A 252 -16.04 21.47 -3.12
C SER A 252 -16.89 21.20 -1.88
N ALA A 253 -18.09 21.76 -1.83
CA ALA A 253 -19.02 21.54 -0.72
C ALA A 253 -19.48 20.08 -0.61
N LEU A 254 -19.67 19.38 -1.74
CA LEU A 254 -19.95 17.94 -1.74
C LEU A 254 -18.76 17.13 -1.22
N VAL A 255 -17.53 17.44 -1.66
CA VAL A 255 -16.34 16.76 -1.13
C VAL A 255 -16.22 16.94 0.38
N GLU A 256 -16.47 18.15 0.88
CA GLU A 256 -16.44 18.45 2.31
C GLU A 256 -17.52 17.65 3.07
N GLN A 257 -18.73 17.54 2.53
CA GLN A 257 -19.80 16.72 3.10
C GLN A 257 -19.41 15.24 3.16
N VAL A 258 -18.72 14.71 2.14
CA VAL A 258 -18.18 13.34 2.19
C VAL A 258 -17.10 13.22 3.25
N HIS A 259 -16.08 14.07 3.20
CA HIS A 259 -14.94 14.04 4.12
C HIS A 259 -15.36 14.11 5.60
N GLN A 260 -16.38 14.91 5.93
CA GLN A 260 -16.87 15.06 7.31
C GLN A 260 -17.74 13.89 7.79
N ASN A 261 -18.48 13.24 6.89
CA ASN A 261 -19.52 12.28 7.27
C ASN A 261 -19.22 10.84 6.87
N PHE A 262 -18.18 10.59 6.07
CA PHE A 262 -17.83 9.26 5.60
C PHE A 262 -17.37 8.35 6.75
N ASP A 263 -18.14 7.28 6.96
CA ASP A 263 -17.78 6.22 7.88
C ASP A 263 -18.24 4.88 7.33
N PHE A 264 -17.65 3.79 7.84
CA PHE A 264 -18.02 2.45 7.39
C PHE A 264 -17.97 1.43 8.50
N LYS A 265 -18.67 0.32 8.28
CA LYS A 265 -18.59 -0.87 9.13
C LYS A 265 -18.76 -2.11 8.28
N ILE A 266 -17.74 -2.96 8.26
CA ILE A 266 -17.86 -4.30 7.70
C ILE A 266 -18.78 -5.12 8.61
N THR A 267 -19.74 -5.81 8.00
CA THR A 267 -20.79 -6.56 8.70
C THR A 267 -20.69 -8.07 8.48
N ASP A 268 -20.20 -8.48 7.32
CA ASP A 268 -20.03 -9.88 6.96
C ASP A 268 -19.01 -10.03 5.82
N CYS A 269 -18.36 -11.18 5.72
CA CYS A 269 -17.46 -11.54 4.63
C CYS A 269 -17.66 -13.00 4.25
N ASP A 270 -18.05 -13.25 3.01
CA ASP A 270 -18.13 -14.58 2.43
C ASP A 270 -16.98 -14.78 1.44
N THR A 271 -16.07 -15.71 1.74
CA THR A 271 -14.91 -16.01 0.91
C THR A 271 -15.10 -17.37 0.23
N GLN A 272 -15.03 -17.38 -1.10
CA GLN A 272 -15.20 -18.56 -1.93
C GLN A 272 -14.01 -18.71 -2.90
N GLY A 273 -13.04 -19.54 -2.52
CA GLY A 273 -11.82 -19.73 -3.30
C GLY A 273 -11.04 -18.42 -3.41
N TYR A 274 -10.81 -17.96 -4.63
CA TYR A 274 -10.08 -16.72 -4.93
C TYR A 274 -10.99 -15.48 -5.05
N THR A 275 -12.25 -15.58 -4.58
CA THR A 275 -13.21 -14.47 -4.61
C THR A 275 -13.81 -14.25 -3.23
N ALA A 276 -14.14 -13.01 -2.90
CA ALA A 276 -14.81 -12.65 -1.66
C ALA A 276 -15.91 -11.63 -1.92
N THR A 277 -17.00 -11.72 -1.16
CA THR A 277 -18.05 -10.70 -1.12
C THR A 277 -18.14 -10.19 0.31
N ILE A 278 -17.95 -8.88 0.48
CA ILE A 278 -17.94 -8.22 1.78
C ILE A 278 -19.15 -7.30 1.88
N SER A 279 -19.98 -7.56 2.89
CA SER A 279 -21.14 -6.73 3.20
C SER A 279 -20.73 -5.62 4.17
N THR A 280 -20.93 -4.37 3.77
CA THR A 280 -20.50 -3.19 4.54
C THR A 280 -21.66 -2.22 4.66
N THR A 281 -21.77 -1.52 5.79
CA THR A 281 -22.60 -0.33 5.89
C THR A 281 -21.74 0.91 5.71
N ILE A 282 -22.16 1.84 4.86
CA ILE A 282 -21.49 3.12 4.63
C ILE A 282 -22.41 4.22 5.16
N THR A 283 -21.84 5.12 5.96
CA THR A 283 -22.48 6.34 6.43
C THR A 283 -21.89 7.52 5.67
N THR A 284 -22.77 8.42 5.21
CA THR A 284 -22.42 9.63 4.46
C THR A 284 -23.50 10.70 4.69
N PHE A 285 -23.36 11.86 4.06
CA PHE A 285 -24.37 12.92 4.08
C PHE A 285 -25.69 12.46 3.40
N ASP A 286 -26.84 12.92 3.92
CA ASP A 286 -28.15 12.58 3.36
C ASP A 286 -28.47 13.48 2.14
N SER A 287 -28.16 12.96 0.95
CA SER A 287 -28.47 13.65 -0.31
C SER A 287 -29.96 13.86 -0.54
N THR A 288 -30.84 13.03 0.03
CA THR A 288 -32.30 13.20 -0.08
C THR A 288 -32.77 14.36 0.78
N ALA A 289 -32.20 14.57 1.97
CA ALA A 289 -32.50 15.73 2.80
C ALA A 289 -32.11 17.05 2.12
N ILE A 290 -30.95 17.08 1.46
CA ILE A 290 -30.50 18.24 0.65
C ILE A 290 -31.49 18.52 -0.47
N LEU A 291 -31.80 17.52 -1.30
CA LEU A 291 -32.68 17.68 -2.46
C LEU A 291 -34.10 18.10 -2.09
N ASN A 292 -34.63 17.60 -0.96
CA ASN A 292 -35.94 18.00 -0.46
C ASN A 292 -35.97 19.46 0.01
N THR A 293 -34.90 19.91 0.68
CA THR A 293 -34.77 21.31 1.12
C THR A 293 -34.65 22.23 -0.09
N PHE A 294 -33.75 21.89 -1.03
CA PHE A 294 -33.54 22.61 -2.27
C PHE A 294 -34.83 22.75 -3.09
N SER A 295 -35.57 21.65 -3.27
CA SER A 295 -36.80 21.64 -4.04
C SER A 295 -37.87 22.58 -3.41
N GLN A 296 -37.98 22.61 -2.07
CA GLN A 296 -38.91 23.51 -1.38
C GLN A 296 -38.50 24.99 -1.49
N GLU A 297 -37.20 25.29 -1.36
CA GLU A 297 -36.69 26.66 -1.53
C GLU A 297 -36.87 27.13 -2.99
N GLN A 298 -36.58 26.25 -3.95
CA GLN A 298 -36.72 26.52 -5.38
C GLN A 298 -38.18 26.76 -5.78
N ASP A 299 -39.13 25.92 -5.37
CA ASP A 299 -40.56 26.10 -5.65
C ASP A 299 -41.09 27.45 -5.10
N THR A 300 -40.63 27.82 -3.91
CA THR A 300 -40.98 29.09 -3.27
C THR A 300 -40.44 30.27 -4.07
N TYR A 301 -39.17 30.20 -4.51
CA TYR A 301 -38.56 31.23 -5.34
C TYR A 301 -39.24 31.35 -6.70
N LEU A 302 -39.46 30.23 -7.40
CA LEU A 302 -40.10 30.21 -8.72
C LEU A 302 -41.55 30.74 -8.69
N SER A 303 -42.22 30.62 -7.54
CA SER A 303 -43.56 31.19 -7.32
C SER A 303 -43.56 32.69 -6.97
N SER A 304 -42.38 33.30 -6.79
CA SER A 304 -42.23 34.70 -6.37
C SER A 304 -42.24 35.68 -7.56
N ALA A 305 -42.51 36.96 -7.26
CA ALA A 305 -42.37 38.02 -8.26
C ALA A 305 -40.91 38.21 -8.71
N ASP A 306 -39.94 37.91 -7.84
CA ASP A 306 -38.51 38.07 -8.13
C ASP A 306 -38.07 37.12 -9.24
N ALA A 307 -38.50 35.86 -9.23
CA ALA A 307 -38.19 34.89 -10.29
C ALA A 307 -38.73 35.27 -11.67
N VAL A 308 -39.86 36.00 -11.73
CA VAL A 308 -40.41 36.54 -12.98
C VAL A 308 -39.52 37.67 -13.52
N ILE A 309 -38.99 38.50 -12.62
CA ILE A 309 -38.13 39.65 -12.96
C ILE A 309 -36.72 39.18 -13.37
N ASP A 310 -36.21 38.13 -12.73
CA ASP A 310 -34.82 37.73 -12.82
C ASP A 310 -34.40 37.13 -14.19
N GLY A 311 -35.33 36.62 -14.98
CA GLY A 311 -35.00 35.96 -16.26
C GLY A 311 -34.27 34.62 -16.06
N SER A 312 -33.96 33.91 -17.15
CA SER A 312 -33.38 32.55 -17.07
C SER A 312 -32.01 32.52 -16.38
N GLU A 313 -31.09 33.40 -16.81
CA GLU A 313 -29.71 33.42 -16.31
C GLU A 313 -29.63 33.63 -14.79
N LYS A 314 -30.34 34.62 -14.25
CA LYS A 314 -30.33 34.84 -12.79
C LYS A 314 -31.09 33.76 -12.04
N ARG A 315 -32.17 33.19 -12.59
CA ARG A 315 -32.85 32.05 -11.95
C ARG A 315 -31.93 30.84 -11.85
N TYR A 316 -31.10 30.62 -12.87
CA TYR A 316 -30.10 29.56 -12.87
C TYR A 316 -29.02 29.81 -11.80
N GLN A 317 -28.41 30.99 -11.77
CA GLN A 317 -27.45 31.38 -10.73
C GLN A 317 -28.06 31.27 -9.32
N LYS A 318 -29.30 31.73 -9.13
CA LYS A 318 -30.01 31.62 -7.86
C LYS A 318 -30.23 30.17 -7.44
N SER A 319 -30.49 29.27 -8.39
CA SER A 319 -30.63 27.84 -8.11
C SER A 319 -29.30 27.21 -7.69
N LEU A 320 -28.18 27.61 -8.30
CA LEU A 320 -26.84 27.17 -7.88
C LEU A 320 -26.51 27.67 -6.46
N GLU A 321 -26.79 28.94 -6.16
CA GLU A 321 -26.61 29.51 -4.81
C GLU A 321 -27.44 28.78 -3.75
N MET A 322 -28.71 28.47 -4.05
CA MET A 322 -29.59 27.70 -3.15
C MET A 322 -29.03 26.30 -2.91
N LEU A 323 -28.65 25.59 -3.97
CA LEU A 323 -28.10 24.24 -3.86
C LEU A 323 -26.81 24.23 -3.03
N LEU A 324 -25.89 25.15 -3.30
CA LEU A 324 -24.66 25.29 -2.52
C LEU A 324 -24.97 25.51 -1.03
N LYS A 325 -25.86 26.46 -0.73
CA LYS A 325 -26.28 26.77 0.65
C LYS A 325 -26.89 25.54 1.34
N ASP A 326 -27.70 24.76 0.64
CA ASP A 326 -28.36 23.59 1.22
C ASP A 326 -27.40 22.42 1.43
N ILE A 327 -26.39 22.27 0.57
CA ILE A 327 -25.27 21.34 0.78
C ILE A 327 -24.45 21.77 2.00
N GLU A 328 -24.03 23.04 2.09
CA GLU A 328 -23.20 23.55 3.19
C GLU A 328 -23.89 23.44 4.55
N ASN A 329 -25.21 23.67 4.60
CA ASN A 329 -25.98 23.64 5.85
C ASN A 329 -26.51 22.24 6.21
N ASN A 330 -26.33 21.25 5.36
CA ASN A 330 -26.78 19.90 5.65
C ASN A 330 -26.01 19.31 6.83
N THR A 331 -26.76 18.78 7.79
CA THR A 331 -26.24 18.03 8.96
C THR A 331 -26.84 16.63 9.04
N ALA A 332 -27.75 16.28 8.13
CA ALA A 332 -28.36 14.96 8.08
C ALA A 332 -27.38 13.96 7.45
N THR A 333 -27.32 12.77 8.03
CA THR A 333 -26.55 11.64 7.53
C THR A 333 -27.46 10.45 7.25
N ILE A 334 -27.02 9.59 6.35
CA ILE A 334 -27.70 8.36 6.00
C ILE A 334 -26.71 7.19 6.03
N THR A 335 -27.19 6.02 6.44
CA THR A 335 -26.41 4.78 6.39
C THR A 335 -27.08 3.81 5.41
N SER A 336 -26.30 3.31 4.45
CA SER A 336 -26.75 2.37 3.42
C SER A 336 -25.88 1.12 3.38
N SER A 337 -26.42 0.02 2.86
CA SER A 337 -25.65 -1.20 2.63
C SER A 337 -24.94 -1.15 1.29
N ALA A 338 -23.67 -1.53 1.28
CA ALA A 338 -22.83 -1.71 0.10
C ALA A 338 -22.21 -3.12 0.10
N TYR A 339 -22.00 -3.66 -1.09
CA TYR A 339 -21.41 -4.98 -1.28
C TYR A 339 -20.15 -4.83 -2.12
N PHE A 340 -19.02 -5.24 -1.55
CA PHE A 340 -17.72 -5.15 -2.20
C PHE A 340 -17.30 -6.54 -2.65
N HIS A 341 -16.80 -6.63 -3.88
CA HIS A 341 -16.27 -7.86 -4.44
C HIS A 341 -14.76 -7.74 -4.54
N LEU A 342 -14.06 -8.76 -4.05
CA LEU A 342 -12.62 -8.84 -4.16
C LEU A 342 -12.22 -10.13 -4.86
N THR A 343 -11.18 -10.05 -5.67
CA THR A 343 -10.55 -11.18 -6.34
C THR A 343 -9.08 -11.27 -5.96
N ASN A 344 -8.60 -12.46 -5.59
CA ASN A 344 -7.18 -12.72 -5.38
C ASN A 344 -6.53 -13.08 -6.72
N ASP A 345 -5.59 -12.26 -7.19
CA ASP A 345 -4.89 -12.42 -8.47
C ASP A 345 -3.73 -13.44 -8.43
N GLY A 346 -3.60 -14.17 -7.32
CA GLY A 346 -2.46 -15.04 -7.01
C GLY A 346 -1.29 -14.29 -6.36
N VAL A 347 -1.41 -13.00 -6.13
CA VAL A 347 -0.41 -12.17 -5.45
C VAL A 347 -1.00 -11.36 -4.29
N SER A 348 -2.22 -10.83 -4.43
CA SER A 348 -2.94 -10.14 -3.36
C SER A 348 -4.43 -10.08 -3.66
N TRP A 349 -5.27 -9.88 -2.64
CA TRP A 349 -6.67 -9.49 -2.83
C TRP A 349 -6.78 -8.11 -3.48
N LYS A 350 -7.66 -7.99 -4.46
CA LYS A 350 -7.92 -6.77 -5.24
C LYS A 350 -9.40 -6.42 -5.20
N LEU A 351 -9.70 -5.14 -5.07
CA LEU A 351 -11.07 -4.64 -5.08
C LEU A 351 -11.58 -4.53 -6.52
N ASP A 352 -12.65 -5.25 -6.83
CA ASP A 352 -13.28 -5.25 -8.15
C ASP A 352 -14.18 -4.00 -8.30
N ASP A 353 -14.01 -3.24 -9.39
CA ASP A 353 -14.83 -2.07 -9.78
C ASP A 353 -15.30 -1.19 -8.59
N SER A 354 -14.32 -0.73 -7.80
CA SER A 354 -14.55 0.01 -6.55
C SER A 354 -15.31 1.33 -6.74
N ASN A 355 -15.04 2.03 -7.83
CA ASN A 355 -15.44 3.43 -7.97
C ASN A 355 -16.95 3.59 -8.17
N THR A 356 -17.60 2.65 -8.87
CA THR A 356 -19.05 2.70 -9.08
C THR A 356 -19.82 2.38 -7.80
N THR A 357 -19.40 1.34 -7.08
CA THR A 357 -20.00 0.92 -5.81
C THR A 357 -19.84 2.00 -4.74
N ILE A 358 -18.62 2.54 -4.60
CA ILE A 358 -18.31 3.60 -3.63
C ILE A 358 -19.03 4.90 -4.00
N GLY A 359 -18.97 5.32 -5.26
CA GLY A 359 -19.65 6.53 -5.72
C GLY A 359 -21.16 6.47 -5.47
N ASN A 360 -21.80 5.35 -5.79
CA ASN A 360 -23.24 5.17 -5.54
C ASN A 360 -23.57 5.17 -4.04
N ALA A 361 -22.73 4.54 -3.22
CA ALA A 361 -22.94 4.50 -1.77
C ALA A 361 -22.73 5.87 -1.11
N ILE A 362 -21.82 6.69 -1.63
CA ILE A 362 -21.48 8.02 -1.11
C ILE A 362 -22.49 9.09 -1.55
N PHE A 363 -22.82 9.16 -2.84
CA PHE A 363 -23.64 10.25 -3.39
C PHE A 363 -25.14 9.93 -3.44
N GLY A 364 -25.52 8.64 -3.41
CA GLY A 364 -26.90 8.22 -3.55
C GLY A 364 -27.55 8.83 -4.80
N THR A 365 -28.61 9.62 -4.62
CA THR A 365 -29.37 10.24 -5.72
C THR A 365 -28.75 11.52 -6.28
N LEU A 366 -27.69 12.06 -5.67
CA LEU A 366 -26.97 13.24 -6.17
C LEU A 366 -25.90 12.88 -7.22
N SER A 367 -25.99 11.71 -7.86
CA SER A 367 -25.12 11.29 -8.95
C SER A 367 -25.24 12.14 -10.23
N SER A 368 -26.17 13.10 -10.28
CA SER A 368 -26.37 14.05 -11.37
C SER A 368 -26.83 15.41 -10.83
N SER A 369 -26.51 16.52 -11.53
CA SER A 369 -26.97 17.86 -11.14
C SER A 369 -28.51 17.94 -11.08
N PRO A 370 -29.10 18.42 -9.97
CA PRO A 370 -30.54 18.67 -9.89
C PRO A 370 -30.93 20.03 -10.50
N VAL A 371 -29.95 20.87 -10.84
CA VAL A 371 -30.19 22.16 -11.50
C VAL A 371 -30.28 21.93 -13.01
N SER A 372 -31.46 22.18 -13.57
CA SER A 372 -31.69 22.13 -15.02
C SER A 372 -30.88 23.23 -15.70
N GLU A 373 -30.00 22.85 -16.62
CA GLU A 373 -29.48 23.78 -17.62
C GLU A 373 -30.61 24.06 -18.59
N ASP A 374 -31.20 25.26 -18.54
CA ASP A 374 -32.19 25.66 -19.54
C ASP A 374 -31.53 25.51 -20.92
N ALA A 375 -32.09 24.63 -21.76
CA ALA A 375 -31.68 24.51 -23.14
C ALA A 375 -31.68 25.93 -23.73
N GLN A 376 -30.54 26.36 -24.27
CA GLN A 376 -30.46 27.59 -25.05
C GLN A 376 -31.69 27.64 -25.93
N ASP A 377 -32.54 28.66 -25.73
CA ASP A 377 -33.64 28.95 -26.64
C ASP A 377 -33.05 28.94 -28.04
N THR A 378 -33.24 27.84 -28.77
CA THR A 378 -33.09 27.83 -30.20
C THR A 378 -34.19 28.74 -30.67
N ASP A 379 -33.82 30.01 -30.85
CA ASP A 379 -34.63 31.06 -31.43
C ASP A 379 -35.07 30.55 -32.81
N SER A 380 -36.19 29.83 -32.80
CA SER A 380 -36.97 29.53 -33.99
C SER A 380 -37.52 30.87 -34.43
N SER A 381 -36.71 31.59 -35.19
CA SER A 381 -37.14 32.69 -36.02
C SER A 381 -38.06 32.10 -37.11
N GLU A 382 -39.28 31.79 -36.71
CA GLU A 382 -40.43 32.02 -37.58
C GLU A 382 -40.53 33.53 -37.75
N ASN A 383 -40.21 34.02 -38.96
CA ASN A 383 -40.94 35.14 -39.54
C ASN A 383 -40.84 35.10 -41.07
N GLU A 384 -42.05 35.02 -41.63
CA GLU A 384 -42.61 35.27 -42.96
C GLU A 384 -41.73 35.89 -44.07
#